data_AF-A0A7K3IYH4-F1
#
_entry.id   AF-A0A7K3IYH4-F1
#
_cell.length_a   1.000
_cell.length_b   1.000
_cell.length_c   1.000
_cell.angle_alpha   90.00
_cell.angle_beta   90.00
_cell.angle_gamma   90.00
#
_symmetry.space_group_name_H-M   'P 1'
#
loop_
_entity.id
_entity.type
_entity.pdbx_description
1 polymer ?
#
loop_
_entity_poly.entity_id
_entity_poly.type
_entity_poly.pdbx_seq_one_letter_code
_entity_poly.pdbx_strand_id
1 'polypeptide(L)'
;MEESAKKTKQKMGENRSGSFMKELLSGSMVTEKIILKNLWYVLLLTLLAAVYIGNRFHAEKITRETARLQREVKELRAESLATSADLMYISRQSEVYKLVKERGLDLEELKSPPYRLIVERK
;
A
#
# COMPACT_ATOMS: atom_id res chain seq x y z
N MET A 1 51.28 -7.80 -54.02
CA MET A 1 51.70 -8.96 -53.21
C MET A 1 51.93 -8.46 -51.80
N GLU A 2 50.91 -8.10 -51.02
CA GLU A 2 49.66 -8.82 -50.76
C GLU A 2 49.88 -10.14 -50.02
N GLU A 3 49.15 -10.29 -48.91
CA GLU A 3 49.04 -11.43 -47.99
C GLU A 3 50.30 -11.83 -47.21
N SER A 4 50.38 -11.61 -45.90
CA SER A 4 49.47 -12.28 -44.98
C SER A 4 49.35 -11.52 -43.65
N ALA A 5 48.24 -10.82 -43.51
CA ALA A 5 47.68 -10.46 -42.22
C ALA A 5 47.07 -11.70 -41.56
N LYS A 6 47.43 -12.01 -40.31
CA LYS A 6 46.47 -12.31 -39.21
C LYS A 6 47.13 -12.79 -37.93
N LYS A 7 46.70 -12.15 -36.84
CA LYS A 7 46.58 -12.64 -35.45
C LYS A 7 47.93 -12.95 -34.76
N THR A 8 48.30 -12.25 -33.69
CA THR A 8 47.50 -12.14 -32.47
C THR A 8 47.89 -10.86 -31.73
N LYS A 9 47.01 -9.85 -31.79
CA LYS A 9 46.90 -8.87 -30.72
C LYS A 9 46.25 -9.60 -29.55
N GLN A 10 46.94 -9.74 -28.42
CA GLN A 10 46.25 -9.96 -27.15
C GLN A 10 46.70 -8.89 -26.16
N LYS A 11 45.80 -7.94 -25.97
CA LYS A 11 45.90 -6.83 -25.02
C LYS A 11 46.03 -7.38 -23.61
N MET A 12 47.14 -7.09 -22.95
CA MET A 12 47.33 -7.36 -21.53
C MET A 12 47.09 -6.04 -20.80
N GLY A 13 45.90 -5.86 -20.24
CA GLY A 13 45.57 -4.58 -19.63
C GLY A 13 44.15 -4.39 -19.10
N GLU A 14 43.44 -5.44 -18.69
CA GLU A 14 42.21 -5.27 -17.88
C GLU A 14 41.76 -6.65 -17.38
N ASN A 15 42.26 -7.09 -16.23
CA ASN A 15 41.72 -8.29 -15.56
C ASN A 15 42.05 -8.43 -14.07
N ARG A 16 42.79 -7.49 -13.47
CA ARG A 16 43.15 -7.59 -12.04
C ARG A 16 41.92 -7.51 -11.12
N SER A 17 40.94 -6.67 -11.44
CA SER A 17 39.70 -6.54 -10.65
C SER A 17 38.75 -7.73 -10.87
N GLY A 18 38.62 -8.22 -12.11
CA GLY A 18 37.82 -9.39 -12.43
C GLY A 18 38.37 -10.71 -11.88
N SER A 19 39.70 -10.87 -11.85
CA SER A 19 40.38 -12.00 -11.20
C SER A 19 40.18 -11.96 -9.70
N PHE A 20 40.35 -10.78 -9.08
CA PHE A 20 40.15 -10.61 -7.65
C PHE A 20 38.71 -10.89 -7.22
N MET A 21 37.70 -10.46 -7.98
CA MET A 21 36.29 -10.80 -7.71
C MET A 21 36.00 -12.29 -7.87
N LYS A 22 36.58 -12.95 -8.88
CA LYS A 22 36.46 -14.41 -9.07
C LYS A 22 37.16 -15.20 -7.96
N GLU A 23 38.33 -14.75 -7.51
CA GLU A 23 39.08 -15.34 -6.41
C GLU A 23 38.41 -15.10 -5.04
N LEU A 24 37.70 -13.98 -4.88
CA LEU A 24 36.82 -13.72 -3.74
C LEU A 24 35.62 -14.69 -3.74
N LEU A 25 34.97 -14.84 -4.88
CA LEU A 25 33.82 -15.73 -5.07
C LEU A 25 34.19 -17.22 -4.97
N SER A 26 35.42 -17.59 -5.35
CA SER A 26 35.94 -18.95 -5.18
C SER A 26 36.27 -19.29 -3.72
N GLY A 27 36.12 -18.33 -2.78
CA GLY A 27 36.12 -18.55 -1.34
C GLY A 27 37.48 -18.81 -0.71
N SER A 28 38.52 -19.17 -1.47
CA SER A 28 39.84 -19.55 -0.93
C SER A 28 40.55 -18.40 -0.20
N MET A 29 40.60 -17.20 -0.78
CA MET A 29 41.23 -16.04 -0.13
C MET A 29 40.41 -15.48 1.05
N VAL A 30 39.08 -15.50 0.94
CA VAL A 30 38.18 -14.90 1.94
C VAL A 30 38.10 -15.78 3.19
N THR A 31 38.00 -17.09 3.00
CA THR A 31 37.83 -18.05 4.09
C THR A 31 39.07 -18.12 4.97
N GLU A 32 40.25 -18.27 4.38
CA GLU A 32 41.47 -18.49 5.15
C GLU A 32 41.98 -17.25 5.90
N LYS A 33 41.98 -16.08 5.26
CA LYS A 33 42.60 -14.86 5.86
C LYS A 33 41.63 -13.95 6.61
N ILE A 34 40.38 -13.86 6.15
CA ILE A 34 39.43 -12.84 6.62
C ILE A 34 38.39 -13.46 7.56
N ILE A 35 37.80 -14.59 7.16
CA ILE A 35 36.70 -15.23 7.91
C ILE A 35 37.23 -15.89 9.18
N LEU A 36 38.31 -16.68 9.12
CA LEU A 36 38.85 -17.35 10.30
C LEU A 36 39.40 -16.38 11.36
N LYS A 37 40.02 -15.26 10.93
CA LYS A 37 40.60 -14.27 11.83
C LYS A 37 39.54 -13.40 12.53
N ASN A 38 38.42 -13.13 11.85
CA ASN A 38 37.38 -12.22 12.31
C ASN A 38 35.98 -12.89 12.32
N LEU A 39 35.92 -14.17 12.72
CA LEU A 39 34.71 -14.99 12.65
C LEU A 39 33.51 -14.33 13.34
N TRP A 40 33.75 -13.68 14.49
CA TRP A 40 32.74 -12.94 15.24
C TRP A 40 32.09 -11.81 14.43
N TYR A 41 32.88 -11.09 13.63
CA TYR A 41 32.40 -10.00 12.78
C TYR A 41 31.59 -10.52 11.59
N VAL A 42 31.98 -11.65 11.00
CA VAL A 42 31.23 -12.28 9.91
C VAL A 42 29.89 -12.80 10.41
N LEU A 43 29.84 -13.38 11.62
CA LEU A 43 28.59 -13.77 12.27
C LEU A 43 27.68 -12.57 12.52
N LEU A 44 28.23 -11.45 13.01
CA LEU A 44 27.48 -10.21 13.18
C LEU A 44 26.88 -9.71 11.87
N LEU A 45 27.66 -9.69 10.79
CA LEU A 45 27.17 -9.27 9.46
C LEU A 45 26.09 -10.22 8.91
N THR A 46 26.27 -11.53 9.11
CA THR A 46 25.29 -12.52 8.67
C THR A 46 23.98 -12.38 9.44
N LEU A 47 24.05 -12.16 10.75
CA LEU A 47 22.89 -11.89 11.59
C LEU A 47 22.20 -10.58 11.16
N LEU A 48 22.96 -9.52 10.89
CA LEU A 48 22.42 -8.25 10.43
C LEU A 48 21.74 -8.40 9.06
N ALA A 49 22.31 -9.19 8.15
CA ALA A 49 21.71 -9.52 6.87
C ALA A 49 20.39 -10.29 7.04
N ALA A 50 20.35 -11.28 7.94
CA ALA A 50 19.13 -12.02 8.26
C ALA A 50 18.04 -11.10 8.83
N VAL A 51 18.38 -10.23 9.78
CA VAL A 51 17.47 -9.22 10.35
C VAL A 51 16.97 -8.26 9.27
N TYR A 52 17.85 -7.81 8.38
CA TYR A 52 17.49 -6.91 7.28
C TYR A 52 16.48 -7.56 6.32
N ILE A 53 16.72 -8.81 5.92
CA ILE A 53 15.80 -9.57 5.07
C ILE A 53 14.45 -9.73 5.77
N GLY A 54 14.44 -10.11 7.05
CA GLY A 54 13.22 -10.22 7.85
C GLY A 54 12.42 -8.91 7.92
N ASN A 55 13.09 -7.79 8.22
CA ASN A 55 12.48 -6.47 8.24
C ASN A 55 11.91 -6.08 6.88
N ARG A 56 12.59 -6.42 5.79
CA ARG A 56 12.12 -6.13 4.44
C ARG A 56 10.82 -6.86 4.11
N PHE A 57 10.73 -8.16 4.42
CA PHE A 57 9.48 -8.91 4.23
C PHE A 57 8.33 -8.37 5.10
N HIS A 58 8.64 -7.93 6.32
CA HIS A 58 7.65 -7.32 7.20
C HIS A 58 7.11 -6.00 6.63
N ALA A 59 8.00 -5.12 6.16
CA ALA A 59 7.62 -3.86 5.53
C ALA A 59 6.77 -4.05 4.27
N GLU A 60 7.11 -5.05 3.43
CA GLU A 60 6.33 -5.39 2.25
C GLU A 60 4.92 -5.86 2.61
N LYS A 61 4.79 -6.73 3.63
CA LYS A 61 3.49 -7.18 4.12
C LYS A 61 2.63 -6.01 4.61
N ILE A 62 3.19 -5.14 5.44
CA ILE A 62 2.49 -3.97 5.99
C ILE A 62 2.03 -3.04 4.87
N THR A 63 2.89 -2.79 3.89
CA THR A 63 2.58 -1.90 2.75
C THR A 63 1.37 -2.43 1.97
N ARG A 64 1.34 -3.74 1.69
CA ARG A 64 0.21 -4.38 1.01
C ARG A 64 -1.07 -4.31 1.84
N GLU A 65 -0.97 -4.56 3.14
CA GLU A 65 -2.12 -4.52 4.05
C GLU A 65 -2.69 -3.11 4.18
N THR A 66 -1.82 -2.11 4.29
CA THR A 66 -2.22 -0.70 4.32
C THR A 66 -2.94 -0.31 3.04
N ALA A 67 -2.43 -0.71 1.86
CA ALA A 67 -3.09 -0.45 0.58
C ALA A 67 -4.48 -1.11 0.49
N ARG A 68 -4.64 -2.33 1.03
CA ARG A 68 -5.94 -3.01 1.11
C ARG A 68 -6.90 -2.26 2.03
N LEU A 69 -6.49 -1.95 3.25
CA LEU A 69 -7.30 -1.26 4.24
C LEU A 69 -7.73 0.14 3.75
N GLN A 70 -6.84 0.86 3.07
CA GLN A 70 -7.18 2.15 2.47
C GLN A 70 -8.25 2.05 1.39
N ARG A 71 -8.24 0.99 0.57
CA ARG A 71 -9.30 0.74 -0.41
C ARG A 71 -10.62 0.44 0.27
N GLU A 72 -10.60 -0.42 1.28
CA GLU A 72 -11.79 -0.80 2.05
C GLU A 72 -12.43 0.42 2.74
N VAL A 73 -11.63 1.28 3.37
CA VAL A 73 -12.12 2.55 3.94
C VAL A 73 -12.73 3.46 2.88
N LYS A 74 -12.15 3.52 1.68
CA LYS A 74 -12.69 4.34 0.58
C LYS A 74 -14.03 3.78 0.09
N GLU A 75 -14.15 2.47 -0.06
CA GLU A 75 -15.39 1.79 -0.46
C GLU A 75 -16.48 2.00 0.58
N LEU A 76 -16.20 1.73 1.86
CA LEU A 76 -17.16 1.94 2.96
C LEU A 76 -17.63 3.40 3.06
N ARG A 77 -16.74 4.36 2.83
CA ARG A 77 -17.13 5.79 2.78
C ARG A 77 -18.06 6.07 1.61
N ALA A 78 -17.76 5.55 0.43
CA ALA A 78 -18.61 5.73 -0.75
C ALA A 78 -20.00 5.11 -0.52
N GLU A 79 -20.05 3.90 0.04
CA GLU A 79 -21.30 3.23 0.43
C GLU A 79 -22.09 4.05 1.43
N SER A 80 -21.45 4.50 2.53
CA SER A 80 -22.12 5.32 3.55
C SER A 80 -22.71 6.62 2.98
N LEU A 81 -22.00 7.25 2.03
CA LEU A 81 -22.44 8.47 1.37
C LEU A 81 -23.63 8.18 0.45
N ALA A 82 -23.57 7.09 -0.32
CA ALA A 82 -24.66 6.66 -1.20
C ALA A 82 -25.92 6.35 -0.38
N THR A 83 -25.81 5.54 0.68
CA THR A 83 -26.95 5.22 1.56
C THR A 83 -27.52 6.47 2.23
N SER A 84 -26.68 7.39 2.67
CA SER A 84 -27.14 8.67 3.26
C SER A 84 -27.85 9.54 2.22
N ALA A 85 -27.37 9.55 0.98
CA ALA A 85 -27.99 10.28 -0.12
C ALA A 85 -29.36 9.68 -0.48
N ASP A 86 -29.49 8.35 -0.51
CA ASP A 86 -30.75 7.66 -0.72
C ASP A 86 -31.75 8.00 0.40
N LEU A 87 -31.30 7.99 1.66
CA LEU A 87 -32.12 8.39 2.80
C LEU A 87 -32.57 9.86 2.68
N MET A 88 -31.67 10.77 2.30
CA MET A 88 -32.01 12.17 2.05
C MET A 88 -33.05 12.31 0.94
N TYR A 89 -32.92 11.53 -0.14
CA TYR A 89 -33.84 11.55 -1.25
C TYR A 89 -35.25 11.14 -0.83
N ILE A 90 -35.38 10.00 -0.13
CA ILE A 90 -36.70 9.51 0.33
C ILE A 90 -37.29 10.38 1.44
N SER A 91 -36.45 11.02 2.26
CA SER A 91 -36.89 11.91 3.34
C SER A 91 -37.22 13.33 2.84
N ARG A 92 -36.95 13.64 1.57
CA ARG A 92 -37.25 14.96 0.99
C ARG A 92 -38.75 15.21 1.04
N GLN A 93 -39.16 16.39 1.51
CA GLN A 93 -40.58 16.76 1.67
C GLN A 93 -41.42 16.46 0.41
N SER A 94 -40.89 16.74 -0.79
CA SER A 94 -41.58 16.45 -2.04
C SER A 94 -41.78 14.96 -2.30
N GLU A 95 -40.82 14.10 -1.93
CA GLU A 95 -40.93 12.65 -2.08
C GLU A 95 -41.84 12.07 -1.00
N VAL A 96 -41.74 12.57 0.23
CA VAL A 96 -42.67 12.21 1.32
C VAL A 96 -44.11 12.56 0.93
N TYR A 97 -44.36 13.74 0.37
CA TYR A 97 -45.68 14.14 -0.11
C TYR A 97 -46.21 13.21 -1.20
N LYS A 98 -45.37 12.84 -2.17
CA LYS A 98 -45.72 11.84 -3.20
C LYS A 98 -46.06 10.49 -2.59
N LEU A 99 -45.22 9.98 -1.68
CA LEU A 99 -45.41 8.71 -0.98
C LEU A 99 -46.71 8.69 -0.15
N VAL A 100 -47.03 9.78 0.55
CA VAL A 100 -48.28 9.94 1.31
C VAL A 100 -49.49 9.85 0.39
N LYS A 101 -49.45 10.57 -0.75
CA LYS A 101 -50.52 10.55 -1.75
C LYS A 101 -50.68 9.18 -2.41
N GLU A 102 -49.58 8.53 -2.80
CA GLU A 102 -49.59 7.19 -3.39
C GLU A 102 -50.15 6.14 -2.44
N ARG A 103 -49.85 6.27 -1.13
CA ARG A 103 -50.39 5.37 -0.10
C ARG A 103 -51.81 5.70 0.34
N GLY A 104 -52.44 6.73 -0.23
CA GLY A 104 -53.82 7.13 0.11
C GLY A 104 -53.97 7.62 1.54
N LEU A 105 -52.90 8.13 2.14
CA LEU A 105 -52.94 8.74 3.47
C LEU A 105 -53.52 10.15 3.34
N ASP A 106 -54.60 10.44 4.08
CA ASP A 106 -55.31 11.72 4.05
C ASP A 106 -54.58 12.78 4.90
N LEU A 107 -53.29 12.96 4.61
CA LEU A 107 -52.38 13.87 5.32
C LEU A 107 -52.02 15.03 4.39
N GLU A 108 -52.34 16.25 4.81
CA GLU A 108 -51.99 17.48 4.10
C GLU A 108 -50.81 18.19 4.77
N GLU A 109 -50.01 18.88 3.95
CA GLU A 109 -48.91 19.69 4.45
C GLU A 109 -49.45 20.94 5.17
N LEU A 110 -48.97 21.18 6.41
CA LEU A 110 -49.36 22.34 7.21
C LEU A 110 -48.82 23.63 6.56
N LYS A 111 -49.70 24.39 5.91
CA LYS A 111 -49.36 25.68 5.27
C LYS A 111 -49.28 26.85 6.24
N SER A 112 -49.85 26.71 7.43
CA SER A 112 -49.87 27.72 8.48
C SER A 112 -49.26 27.15 9.77
N PRO A 113 -48.55 27.99 10.55
CA PRO A 113 -47.97 27.55 11.82
C PRO A 113 -49.04 27.03 12.79
N PRO A 114 -48.71 26.04 13.64
CA PRO A 114 -49.65 25.45 14.58
C PRO A 114 -50.03 26.44 15.68
N TYR A 115 -51.31 26.40 16.08
CA TYR A 115 -51.84 27.25 17.14
C TYR A 115 -51.27 26.84 18.51
N ARG A 116 -50.78 27.82 19.29
CA ARG A 116 -50.48 27.60 20.72
C ARG A 116 -51.78 27.69 21.52
N LEU A 117 -52.13 26.59 22.18
CA LEU A 117 -53.16 26.59 23.21
C LEU A 117 -52.54 27.13 24.50
N ILE A 118 -52.86 28.36 24.88
CA ILE A 118 -52.50 28.92 26.19
C ILE A 118 -53.65 28.57 27.14
N VAL A 119 -53.39 27.71 28.12
CA VAL A 119 -54.36 27.35 29.15
C VAL A 119 -54.13 28.28 30.34
N GLU A 120 -55.00 29.26 30.52
CA GLU A 120 -55.06 30.01 31.77
C GLU A 120 -55.66 29.10 32.85
N ARG A 121 -54.84 28.70 33.82
CA ARG A 121 -55.33 28.02 35.02
C ARG A 121 -56.04 29.06 35.90
N LYS A 122 -57.34 28.85 36.11
CA LYS A 122 -58.14 29.53 37.14
C LYS A 122 -57.70 29.15 38.55
#